data_AF-A0A969B9Q2-F1
#
_entry.id   AF-A0A969B9Q2-F1
#
_cell.length_a   1.000
_cell.length_b   1.000
_cell.length_c   1.000
_cell.angle_alpha   90.00
_cell.angle_beta   90.00
_cell.angle_gamma   90.00
#
_symmetry.space_group_name_H-M   'P 1'
#
loop_
_entity.id
_entity.type
_entity.pdbx_description
1 polymer ?
#
loop_
_entity_poly.entity_id
_entity_poly.type
_entity_poly.pdbx_seq_one_letter_code
_entity_poly.pdbx_strand_id
1 'polypeptide(L)'
;MHELLRNYNKAGIPVFLATIESNLLDQKPFVSYPIVDSTVIYELEKESKTLLALGDTLRAISMLQQMVNIDTSYANAWYALGQLHYHLKDYKVAKQCLIRAKEHDFLRFRAPQAINGQINILSKHFDNVNIVNIPEAFDRISTGAVPGKLLFHEHVHPTLLGYYTVCSAFHDAIVQSRIISGEAQNIEEDKFVQMLNV
;
A
#
# COMPACT_ATOMS: atom_id res chain seq x y z
N MET A 1 17.87 11.06 -8.12
CA MET A 1 16.94 10.50 -9.13
C MET A 1 16.80 11.38 -10.36
N HIS A 2 16.46 12.67 -10.23
CA HIS A 2 16.31 13.56 -11.39
C HIS A 2 17.55 13.64 -12.31
N GLU A 3 18.75 13.77 -11.75
CA GLU A 3 19.99 13.80 -12.53
C GLU A 3 20.27 12.47 -13.25
N LEU A 4 20.00 11.35 -12.57
CA LEU A 4 20.11 10.01 -13.15
C LEU A 4 19.18 9.83 -14.35
N LEU A 5 17.90 10.19 -14.22
CA LEU A 5 16.92 10.12 -15.31
C LEU A 5 17.30 11.04 -16.48
N ARG A 6 17.83 12.24 -16.18
CA ARG A 6 18.36 13.16 -17.20
C ARG A 6 19.49 12.52 -18.00
N ASN A 7 20.38 11.78 -17.35
CA ASN A 7 21.51 11.12 -18.03
C ASN A 7 21.02 9.99 -18.94
N TYR A 8 20.07 9.16 -18.48
CA TYR A 8 19.44 8.13 -19.34
C TYR A 8 18.69 8.75 -20.52
N ASN A 9 17.97 9.85 -20.29
CA ASN A 9 17.25 10.56 -21.36
C ASN A 9 18.22 11.09 -22.43
N LYS A 10 19.34 11.71 -22.02
CA LYS A 10 20.38 12.18 -22.95
C LYS A 10 21.01 11.04 -23.75
N ALA A 11 21.13 9.86 -23.15
CA ALA A 11 21.68 8.67 -23.79
C ALA A 11 20.65 7.92 -24.65
N GLY A 12 19.38 8.37 -24.71
CA GLY A 12 18.31 7.66 -25.42
C GLY A 12 17.98 6.30 -24.81
N ILE A 13 18.29 6.08 -23.53
CA ILE A 13 18.05 4.82 -22.83
C ILE A 13 16.65 4.87 -22.19
N PRO A 14 15.74 3.97 -22.56
CA PRO A 14 14.44 3.87 -21.90
C PRO A 14 14.58 3.43 -20.45
N VAL A 15 13.72 3.97 -19.59
CA VAL A 15 13.69 3.63 -18.16
C VAL A 15 12.28 3.17 -17.78
N PHE A 16 12.18 2.05 -17.06
CA PHE A 16 10.95 1.63 -16.41
C PHE A 16 11.06 1.96 -14.93
N LEU A 17 10.20 2.84 -14.45
CA LEU A 17 10.21 3.33 -13.08
C LEU A 17 8.94 2.87 -12.36
N ALA A 18 9.09 2.09 -11.30
CA ALA A 18 7.95 1.59 -10.53
C ALA A 18 7.60 2.51 -9.38
N THR A 19 6.30 2.69 -9.15
CA THR A 19 5.78 3.09 -7.83
C THR A 19 5.93 1.91 -6.84
N ILE A 20 5.91 2.20 -5.56
CA ILE A 20 6.11 1.20 -4.50
C ILE A 20 4.87 1.06 -3.63
N GLU A 21 4.69 -0.11 -3.04
CA GLU A 21 3.59 -0.41 -2.12
C GLU A 21 4.14 -1.18 -0.91
N SER A 22 3.33 -1.24 0.15
CA SER A 22 3.64 -1.94 1.39
C SER A 22 2.43 -2.71 1.90
N ASN A 23 2.66 -3.55 2.90
CA ASN A 23 1.56 -4.22 3.59
C ASN A 23 0.71 -3.19 4.34
N LEU A 24 -0.53 -3.02 3.90
CA LEU A 24 -1.50 -2.12 4.53
C LEU A 24 -2.35 -2.89 5.54
N LEU A 25 -2.84 -4.07 5.15
CA LEU A 25 -3.84 -4.81 5.92
C LEU A 25 -3.26 -5.46 7.17
N ASP A 26 -2.05 -6.00 7.13
CA ASP A 26 -1.56 -6.85 8.20
C ASP A 26 -0.41 -6.23 9.00
N GLN A 27 0.04 -5.04 8.60
CA GLN A 27 1.11 -4.31 9.28
C GLN A 27 0.55 -3.13 10.08
N LYS A 28 0.41 -3.35 11.39
CA LYS A 28 0.14 -2.27 12.35
C LYS A 28 1.26 -1.22 12.33
N PRO A 29 0.95 0.05 12.72
CA PRO A 29 1.99 1.04 12.96
C PRO A 29 3.05 0.52 13.91
N PHE A 30 4.31 0.81 13.63
CA PHE A 30 5.44 0.41 14.47
C PHE A 30 5.50 1.27 15.74
N VAL A 31 5.32 2.59 15.58
CA VAL A 31 5.32 3.55 16.68
C VAL A 31 4.13 4.48 16.53
N SER A 32 3.31 4.54 17.58
CA SER A 32 2.12 5.40 17.65
C SER A 32 1.89 5.80 19.11
N TYR A 33 1.91 7.10 19.37
CA TYR A 33 1.54 7.68 20.67
C TYR A 33 0.78 8.99 20.43
N PRO A 34 -0.14 9.39 21.32
CA PRO A 34 -0.83 10.66 21.18
C PRO A 34 0.14 11.83 21.28
N ILE A 35 -0.06 12.86 20.48
CA ILE A 35 0.71 14.13 20.55
C ILE A 35 -0.08 15.25 21.24
N VAL A 36 -1.36 15.00 21.52
CA VAL A 36 -2.26 15.85 22.32
C VAL A 36 -2.47 15.22 23.71
N ASP A 37 -3.41 15.75 24.50
CA ASP A 37 -3.75 15.17 25.81
C ASP A 37 -4.09 13.68 25.68
N SER A 38 -3.16 12.87 26.18
CA SER A 38 -3.21 11.41 26.06
C SER A 38 -4.29 10.78 26.93
N THR A 39 -4.78 11.48 27.96
CA THR A 39 -5.77 10.95 28.92
C THR A 39 -7.05 10.55 28.20
N VAL A 40 -7.62 11.49 27.44
CA VAL A 40 -8.86 11.27 26.68
C VAL A 40 -8.66 10.20 25.61
N ILE A 41 -7.51 10.18 24.93
CA ILE A 41 -7.22 9.19 23.89
C ILE A 41 -7.14 7.77 24.49
N TYR A 42 -6.47 7.58 25.63
CA TYR A 42 -6.36 6.27 26.27
C TYR A 42 -7.69 5.80 26.86
N GLU A 43 -8.53 6.70 27.37
CA GLU A 43 -9.88 6.38 27.82
C GLU A 43 -10.75 5.87 26.66
N LEU A 44 -10.78 6.61 25.54
CA LEU A 44 -11.50 6.20 24.32
C LEU A 44 -10.95 4.88 23.76
N GLU A 45 -9.64 4.67 23.80
CA GLU A 45 -9.03 3.41 23.35
C GLU A 45 -9.49 2.22 24.20
N LYS A 46 -9.51 2.39 25.52
CA LYS A 46 -9.97 1.36 26.46
C LYS A 46 -11.47 1.05 26.26
N GLU A 47 -12.29 2.08 26.09
CA GLU A 47 -13.73 1.92 25.84
C GLU A 47 -13.98 1.21 24.50
N SER A 48 -13.31 1.64 23.44
CA SER A 48 -13.37 1.00 22.12
C SER A 48 -13.06 -0.50 22.18
N LYS A 49 -11.96 -0.89 22.86
CA LYS A 49 -11.60 -2.30 23.05
C LYS A 49 -12.68 -3.08 23.82
N THR A 50 -13.28 -2.46 24.84
CA THR A 50 -14.37 -3.08 25.62
C THR A 50 -15.61 -3.29 24.75
N LEU A 51 -16.00 -2.30 23.96
CA LEU A 51 -17.13 -2.40 23.03
C LEU A 51 -16.92 -3.50 21.99
N LEU A 52 -15.71 -3.61 21.43
CA LEU A 52 -15.36 -4.70 20.51
C LEU A 52 -15.47 -6.08 21.17
N ALA A 53 -15.02 -6.23 22.42
CA ALA A 53 -15.15 -7.48 23.16
C ALA A 53 -16.62 -7.87 23.43
N LEU A 54 -17.51 -6.88 23.52
CA LEU A 54 -18.96 -7.07 23.65
C LEU A 54 -19.67 -7.26 22.30
N GLY A 55 -18.96 -7.21 21.18
CA GLY A 55 -19.53 -7.30 19.83
C GLY A 55 -20.18 -6.01 19.33
N ASP A 56 -20.04 -4.89 20.04
CA ASP A 56 -20.60 -3.60 19.64
C ASP A 56 -19.64 -2.83 18.72
N THR A 57 -19.54 -3.33 17.48
CA THR A 57 -18.64 -2.78 16.47
C THR A 57 -18.97 -1.33 16.12
N LEU A 58 -20.26 -0.95 16.07
CA LEU A 58 -20.66 0.39 15.67
C LEU A 58 -20.25 1.45 16.70
N ARG A 59 -20.47 1.20 18.00
CA ARG A 59 -20.01 2.13 19.03
C ARG A 59 -18.49 2.17 19.12
N ALA A 60 -17.81 1.04 18.92
CA ALA A 60 -16.34 1.02 18.87
C ALA A 60 -15.77 1.89 17.73
N ILE A 61 -16.38 1.83 16.54
CA ILE A 61 -16.03 2.71 15.41
C ILE A 61 -16.24 4.17 15.80
N SER A 62 -17.33 4.51 16.48
CA SER A 62 -17.58 5.89 16.95
C SER A 62 -16.49 6.38 17.92
N MET A 63 -16.05 5.54 18.86
CA MET A 63 -14.95 5.90 19.78
C MET A 63 -13.64 6.14 19.02
N LEU A 64 -13.30 5.26 18.07
CA LEU A 64 -12.09 5.40 17.26
C LEU A 64 -12.15 6.65 16.35
N GLN A 65 -13.33 6.99 15.82
CA GLN A 65 -13.54 8.23 15.06
C GLN A 65 -13.32 9.46 15.92
N GLN A 66 -13.78 9.46 17.17
CA GLN A 66 -13.50 10.54 18.12
C GLN A 66 -11.99 10.67 18.38
N MET A 67 -11.28 9.56 18.56
CA MET A 67 -9.83 9.58 18.76
C MET A 67 -9.10 10.24 17.60
N VAL A 68 -9.40 9.87 16.35
CA VAL A 68 -8.73 10.46 15.17
C VAL A 68 -9.16 11.90 14.89
N ASN A 69 -10.31 12.34 15.42
CA ASN A 69 -10.72 13.74 15.36
C ASN A 69 -9.97 14.60 16.40
N ILE A 70 -9.67 14.04 17.57
CA ILE A 70 -8.89 14.70 18.63
C ILE A 70 -7.41 14.73 18.25
N ASP A 71 -6.88 13.60 17.78
CA ASP A 71 -5.50 13.45 17.33
C ASP A 71 -5.44 12.75 15.98
N THR A 72 -5.38 13.56 14.92
CA THR A 72 -5.26 13.05 13.55
C THR A 72 -3.97 12.27 13.31
N SER A 73 -2.94 12.42 14.16
CA SER A 73 -1.67 11.73 14.05
C SER A 73 -1.64 10.38 14.79
N TYR A 74 -2.71 10.02 15.51
CA TYR A 74 -2.74 8.78 16.28
C TYR A 74 -2.98 7.56 15.37
N ALA A 75 -1.87 7.02 14.85
CA ALA A 75 -1.86 5.98 13.82
C ALA A 75 -2.59 4.68 14.22
N ASN A 76 -2.54 4.28 15.49
CA ASN A 76 -3.22 3.08 15.96
C ASN A 76 -4.75 3.14 15.80
N ALA A 77 -5.36 4.31 16.01
CA ALA A 77 -6.80 4.47 15.82
C ALA A 77 -7.18 4.39 14.34
N TRP A 78 -6.38 5.00 13.45
CA TRP A 78 -6.54 4.83 12.00
C TRP A 78 -6.42 3.37 11.57
N TYR A 79 -5.44 2.63 12.12
CA TYR A 79 -5.27 1.22 11.81
C TYR A 79 -6.48 0.40 12.26
N ALA A 80 -6.95 0.62 13.50
CA ALA A 80 -8.13 -0.06 14.04
C ALA A 80 -9.39 0.23 13.22
N LEU A 81 -9.64 1.48 12.83
CA LEU A 81 -10.73 1.83 11.90
C LEU A 81 -10.59 1.07 10.58
N GLY A 82 -9.38 1.03 10.02
CA GLY A 82 -9.07 0.29 8.81
C GLY A 82 -9.45 -1.19 8.89
N GLN A 83 -9.06 -1.86 9.97
CA GLN A 83 -9.40 -3.27 10.22
C GLN A 83 -10.91 -3.49 10.35
N LEU A 84 -11.60 -2.64 11.12
CA LEU A 84 -13.04 -2.80 11.33
C LEU A 84 -13.83 -2.59 10.05
N HIS A 85 -13.53 -1.53 9.28
CA HIS A 85 -14.16 -1.31 7.97
C HIS A 85 -13.84 -2.44 6.99
N TYR A 86 -12.63 -3.02 7.04
CA TYR A 86 -12.28 -4.18 6.21
C TYR A 86 -13.16 -5.39 6.54
N HIS A 87 -13.35 -5.70 7.82
CA HIS A 87 -14.24 -6.79 8.26
C HIS A 87 -15.71 -6.55 7.90
N LEU A 88 -16.15 -5.28 7.91
CA LEU A 88 -17.47 -4.87 7.45
C LEU A 88 -17.60 -4.83 5.92
N LYS A 89 -16.54 -5.18 5.18
CA LYS A 89 -16.45 -5.13 3.71
C LYS A 89 -16.60 -3.72 3.12
N ASP A 90 -16.43 -2.69 3.93
CA ASP A 90 -16.33 -1.30 3.49
C ASP A 90 -14.88 -0.99 3.08
N TYR A 91 -14.43 -1.68 2.02
CA TYR A 91 -13.03 -1.73 1.63
C TYR A 91 -12.45 -0.37 1.25
N LYS A 92 -13.27 0.52 0.69
CA LYS A 92 -12.85 1.87 0.32
C LYS A 92 -12.45 2.67 1.56
N VAL A 93 -13.29 2.67 2.60
CA VAL A 93 -12.98 3.35 3.85
C VAL A 93 -11.83 2.65 4.57
N ALA A 94 -11.83 1.32 4.57
CA ALA A 94 -10.74 0.51 5.15
C ALA A 94 -9.38 0.93 4.59
N LYS A 95 -9.23 0.96 3.26
CA LYS A 95 -7.99 1.35 2.59
C LYS A 95 -7.55 2.77 2.96
N GLN A 96 -8.47 3.71 2.98
CA GLN A 96 -8.16 5.10 3.35
C GLN A 96 -7.63 5.21 4.78
N CYS A 97 -8.28 4.52 5.72
CA CYS A 97 -7.84 4.47 7.11
C CYS A 97 -6.46 3.79 7.26
N LEU A 98 -6.22 2.67 6.58
CA LEU A 98 -4.93 1.96 6.64
C LEU A 98 -3.79 2.78 6.01
N ILE A 99 -4.06 3.53 4.93
CA ILE A 99 -3.10 4.49 4.38
C ILE A 99 -2.78 5.58 5.41
N ARG A 100 -3.78 6.17 6.07
CA ARG A 100 -3.54 7.17 7.13
C ARG A 100 -2.73 6.58 8.28
N ALA A 101 -3.02 5.36 8.69
CA ALA A 101 -2.24 4.67 9.73
C ALA A 101 -0.76 4.54 9.34
N LYS A 102 -0.47 4.20 8.08
CA LYS A 102 0.89 4.16 7.53
C LYS A 102 1.55 5.55 7.51
N GLU A 103 0.85 6.58 7.04
CA GLU A 103 1.40 7.94 6.93
C GLU A 103 1.72 8.57 8.30
N HIS A 104 0.97 8.18 9.33
CA HIS A 104 1.15 8.65 10.71
C HIS A 104 2.01 7.73 11.59
N ASP A 105 2.56 6.65 11.03
CA ASP A 105 3.53 5.82 11.73
C ASP A 105 4.81 6.63 12.03
N PHE A 106 5.15 6.77 13.31
CA PHE A 106 6.32 7.55 13.70
C PHE A 106 7.64 6.85 13.38
N LEU A 107 7.62 5.54 13.10
CA LEU A 107 8.77 4.81 12.58
C LEU A 107 8.54 4.43 11.11
N ARG A 108 9.10 5.24 10.21
CA ARG A 108 8.84 5.20 8.76
C ARG A 108 9.65 4.12 8.03
N PHE A 109 9.49 2.85 8.38
CA PHE A 109 10.00 1.73 7.59
C PHE A 109 9.18 1.43 6.33
N ARG A 110 7.96 1.97 6.25
CA ARG A 110 7.15 1.97 5.03
C ARG A 110 7.24 3.33 4.36
N ALA A 111 7.40 3.33 3.04
CA ALA A 111 7.48 4.56 2.25
C ALA A 111 6.19 5.40 2.38
N PRO A 112 6.29 6.73 2.60
CA PRO A 112 5.13 7.60 2.57
C PRO A 112 4.59 7.76 1.14
N GLN A 113 3.30 8.11 1.00
CA GLN A 113 2.66 8.34 -0.30
C GLN A 113 3.38 9.40 -1.13
N ALA A 114 4.06 10.34 -0.48
CA ALA A 114 4.87 11.36 -1.14
C ALA A 114 5.95 10.78 -2.07
N ILE A 115 6.51 9.59 -1.78
CA ILE A 115 7.50 8.94 -2.67
C ILE A 115 6.87 8.58 -4.02
N ASN A 116 5.69 7.95 -4.00
CA ASN A 116 4.95 7.65 -5.23
C ASN A 116 4.54 8.94 -5.96
N GLY A 117 4.22 10.00 -5.22
CA GLY A 117 3.99 11.34 -5.79
C GLY A 117 5.20 11.85 -6.59
N GLN A 118 6.42 11.75 -6.04
CA GLN A 118 7.64 12.15 -6.74
C GLN A 118 7.95 11.26 -7.94
N ILE A 119 7.75 9.96 -7.82
CA ILE A 119 7.92 9.01 -8.95
C ILE A 119 6.99 9.38 -10.10
N ASN A 120 5.72 9.65 -9.81
CA ASN A 120 4.74 10.08 -10.81
C ASN A 120 5.12 11.42 -11.47
N ILE A 121 5.57 12.41 -10.69
CA ILE A 121 6.05 13.69 -11.22
C ILE A 121 7.23 13.47 -12.19
N LEU A 122 8.23 12.68 -11.78
CA LEU A 122 9.40 12.41 -12.59
C LEU A 122 9.04 11.65 -13.88
N SER A 123 8.12 10.67 -13.80
CA SER A 123 7.67 9.93 -14.99
C SER A 123 7.00 10.82 -16.04
N LYS A 124 6.32 11.88 -15.62
CA LYS A 124 5.69 12.85 -16.54
C LYS A 124 6.66 13.90 -17.06
N HIS A 125 7.81 14.07 -16.40
CA HIS A 125 8.82 15.06 -16.79
C HIS A 125 9.77 14.56 -17.88
N PHE A 126 9.96 13.24 -17.98
CA PHE A 126 10.92 12.62 -18.89
C PHE A 126 10.21 11.66 -19.85
N ASP A 127 10.26 11.94 -21.15
CA ASP A 127 9.57 11.14 -22.18
C ASP A 127 10.10 9.71 -22.31
N ASN A 128 11.36 9.46 -21.91
CA ASN A 128 11.97 8.13 -21.92
C ASN A 128 11.62 7.28 -20.69
N VAL A 129 10.78 7.78 -19.77
CA VAL A 129 10.38 7.08 -18.55
C VAL A 129 8.98 6.48 -18.69
N ASN A 130 8.91 5.16 -18.55
CA ASN A 130 7.68 4.38 -18.54
C ASN A 130 7.33 4.05 -17.08
N ILE A 131 6.15 4.44 -16.63
CA ILE A 131 5.70 4.18 -15.26
C ILE A 131 5.18 2.73 -15.13
N VAL A 132 5.56 2.05 -14.05
CA VAL A 132 4.98 0.76 -13.65
C VAL A 132 4.19 0.95 -12.35
N ASN A 133 2.87 0.79 -12.41
CA ASN A 133 1.97 1.05 -11.29
C ASN A 133 1.78 -0.19 -10.40
N ILE A 134 2.67 -0.35 -9.41
CA ILE A 134 2.64 -1.52 -8.50
C ILE A 134 1.43 -1.52 -7.57
N PRO A 135 1.02 -0.39 -6.94
CA PRO A 135 -0.21 -0.34 -6.17
C PRO A 135 -1.44 -0.84 -6.95
N GLU A 136 -1.58 -0.45 -8.21
CA GLU A 136 -2.70 -0.91 -9.05
C GLU A 136 -2.62 -2.41 -9.36
N ALA A 137 -1.42 -2.94 -9.62
CA ALA A 137 -1.24 -4.38 -9.81
C ALA A 137 -1.62 -5.17 -8.54
N PHE A 138 -1.22 -4.68 -7.37
CA PHE A 138 -1.54 -5.30 -6.08
C PHE A 138 -3.03 -5.18 -5.72
N ASP A 139 -3.65 -4.06 -6.08
CA ASP A 139 -5.08 -3.82 -5.88
C ASP A 139 -5.96 -4.83 -6.61
N ARG A 140 -5.59 -5.18 -7.85
CA ARG A 140 -6.37 -6.12 -8.69
C ARG A 140 -6.48 -7.52 -8.08
N ILE A 141 -5.48 -7.95 -7.32
CA ILE A 141 -5.41 -9.29 -6.74
C ILE A 141 -5.73 -9.33 -5.24
N SER A 142 -5.78 -8.17 -4.59
CA SER A 142 -6.10 -8.07 -3.17
C SER A 142 -7.60 -7.97 -2.96
N THR A 143 -8.14 -8.74 -2.01
CA THR A 143 -9.53 -8.59 -1.58
C THR A 143 -9.79 -7.15 -1.15
N GLY A 144 -10.77 -6.50 -1.80
CA GLY A 144 -11.11 -5.11 -1.51
C GLY A 144 -10.08 -4.08 -1.95
N ALA A 145 -9.12 -4.44 -2.80
CA ALA A 145 -7.98 -3.59 -3.16
C ALA A 145 -7.14 -3.13 -1.95
N VAL A 146 -7.03 -3.97 -0.92
CA VAL A 146 -6.21 -3.70 0.27
C VAL A 146 -5.08 -4.73 0.37
N PRO A 147 -3.84 -4.39 -0.03
CA PRO A 147 -2.72 -5.32 0.02
C PRO A 147 -2.36 -5.72 1.45
N GLY A 148 -2.09 -7.01 1.61
CA GLY A 148 -1.80 -7.67 2.90
C GLY A 148 -0.83 -8.84 2.78
N LYS A 149 -0.94 -9.82 3.68
CA LYS A 149 -0.07 -11.00 3.78
C LYS A 149 -0.07 -11.91 2.55
N LEU A 150 -1.09 -11.82 1.70
CA LEU A 150 -1.10 -12.48 0.40
C LEU A 150 0.13 -12.04 -0.44
N LEU A 151 0.51 -10.76 -0.31
CA LEU A 151 1.54 -10.13 -1.12
C LEU A 151 2.83 -9.82 -0.37
N PHE A 152 2.80 -9.85 0.97
CA PHE A 152 3.96 -9.51 1.80
C PHE A 152 4.17 -10.51 2.94
N HIS A 153 5.42 -10.88 3.21
CA HIS A 153 5.76 -11.64 4.43
C HIS A 153 5.61 -10.79 5.69
N GLU A 154 5.89 -9.50 5.58
CA GLU A 154 5.88 -8.53 6.69
C GLU A 154 5.51 -7.13 6.16
N HIS A 155 6.14 -6.05 6.62
CA HIS A 155 5.84 -4.67 6.26
C HIS A 155 6.09 -4.28 4.79
N VAL A 156 7.14 -4.78 4.13
CA VAL A 156 7.56 -4.40 2.77
C VAL A 156 8.11 -5.54 1.91
N HIS A 157 8.54 -6.67 2.50
CA HIS A 157 9.14 -7.75 1.72
C HIS A 157 8.06 -8.60 1.04
N PRO A 158 8.01 -8.67 -0.31
CA PRO A 158 6.97 -9.39 -1.00
C PRO A 158 7.05 -10.90 -0.79
N THR A 159 5.91 -11.59 -0.85
CA THR A 159 5.84 -13.05 -1.01
C THR A 159 6.25 -13.44 -2.43
N LEU A 160 6.31 -14.75 -2.73
CA LEU A 160 6.51 -15.23 -4.10
C LEU A 160 5.45 -14.67 -5.06
N LEU A 161 4.17 -14.65 -4.64
CA LEU A 161 3.09 -14.03 -5.41
C LEU A 161 3.29 -12.51 -5.55
N GLY A 162 3.74 -11.82 -4.49
CA GLY A 162 4.06 -10.40 -4.55
C GLY A 162 5.15 -10.08 -5.56
N TYR A 163 6.28 -10.83 -5.53
CA TYR A 163 7.35 -10.70 -6.52
C TYR A 163 6.87 -11.00 -7.93
N TYR A 164 6.11 -12.07 -8.13
CA TYR A 164 5.54 -12.40 -9.43
C TYR A 164 4.66 -11.29 -9.98
N THR A 165 3.82 -10.70 -9.13
CA THR A 165 2.93 -9.60 -9.53
C THR A 165 3.73 -8.36 -9.94
N VAL A 166 4.81 -8.04 -9.22
CA VAL A 166 5.73 -6.96 -9.62
C VAL A 166 6.38 -7.29 -10.97
N CYS A 167 6.94 -8.49 -11.12
CA CYS A 167 7.58 -8.91 -12.38
C CYS A 167 6.62 -8.88 -13.57
N SER A 168 5.38 -9.33 -13.36
CA SER A 168 4.33 -9.32 -14.39
C SER A 168 3.97 -7.88 -14.79
N ALA A 169 3.85 -6.96 -13.81
CA ALA A 169 3.59 -5.54 -14.12
C ALA A 169 4.73 -4.91 -14.93
N PHE A 170 5.98 -5.25 -14.65
CA PHE A 170 7.13 -4.80 -15.45
C PHE A 170 7.13 -5.41 -16.85
N HIS A 171 6.86 -6.72 -16.95
CA HIS A 171 6.74 -7.41 -18.22
C HIS A 171 5.68 -6.74 -19.10
N ASP A 172 4.48 -6.50 -18.57
CA ASP A 172 3.39 -5.87 -19.30
C ASP A 172 3.76 -4.47 -19.77
N ALA A 173 4.39 -3.67 -18.91
CA ALA A 173 4.86 -2.34 -19.29
C ALA A 173 5.89 -2.40 -20.42
N ILE A 174 6.83 -3.34 -20.37
CA ILE A 174 7.84 -3.55 -21.43
C ILE A 174 7.17 -3.93 -22.75
N VAL A 175 6.26 -4.91 -22.73
CA VAL A 175 5.53 -5.35 -23.93
C VAL A 175 4.70 -4.22 -24.53
N GLN A 176 3.95 -3.50 -23.70
CA GLN A 176 3.11 -2.38 -24.13
C GLN A 176 3.93 -1.21 -24.71
N SER A 177 5.15 -0.99 -24.20
CA SER A 177 6.04 0.06 -24.69
C SER A 177 6.53 -0.16 -26.12
N ARG A 178 6.53 -1.41 -26.61
CA ARG A 178 7.10 -1.83 -27.91
C ARG A 178 8.56 -1.45 -28.14
N ILE A 179 9.31 -1.25 -27.05
CA ILE A 179 10.72 -0.85 -27.10
C ILE A 179 11.62 -2.01 -27.52
N ILE A 180 11.24 -3.24 -27.17
CA ILE A 180 11.89 -4.47 -27.63
C ILE A 180 11.13 -4.95 -28.87
N SER A 181 11.84 -5.17 -29.97
CA SER A 181 11.26 -5.70 -31.20
C SER A 181 10.95 -7.19 -31.08
N GLY A 182 9.83 -7.61 -31.67
CA GLY A 182 9.35 -9.00 -31.65
C GLY A 182 7.93 -9.11 -31.08
N GLU A 183 7.32 -10.28 -31.28
CA GLU A 183 6.06 -10.60 -30.61
C GLU A 183 6.36 -11.19 -29.24
N ALA A 184 5.70 -10.65 -28.21
CA ALA A 184 5.73 -11.29 -26.91
C ALA A 184 5.10 -12.68 -27.04
N GLN A 185 5.86 -13.72 -26.72
CA GLN A 185 5.27 -15.05 -26.58
C GLN A 185 4.38 -15.03 -25.34
N ASN A 186 3.10 -15.36 -25.50
CA ASN A 186 2.22 -15.57 -24.37
C ASN A 186 2.75 -16.75 -23.56
N ILE A 187 3.38 -16.46 -22.42
CA ILE A 187 3.62 -17.47 -21.40
C ILE A 187 2.24 -17.74 -20.80
N GLU A 188 1.72 -18.96 -20.97
CA GLU A 188 0.47 -19.36 -20.33
C GLU A 188 0.56 -19.09 -18.82
N GLU A 189 -0.23 -18.13 -18.33
CA GLU A 189 -0.31 -17.76 -16.90
C GLU A 189 -0.50 -19.00 -16.00
N ASP A 190 -1.18 -20.01 -16.52
CA ASP A 190 -1.44 -21.29 -15.85
C ASP A 190 -0.18 -22.01 -15.36
N LYS A 191 0.96 -21.93 -16.05
CA LYS A 191 2.16 -22.68 -15.63
C LYS A 191 2.76 -22.14 -14.34
N PHE A 192 2.71 -20.83 -14.12
CA PHE A 192 3.23 -20.23 -12.89
C PHE A 192 2.20 -20.31 -11.75
N VAL A 193 0.91 -20.12 -12.04
CA VAL A 193 -0.16 -20.34 -11.06
C VAL A 193 -0.14 -21.80 -10.55
N GLN A 194 0.15 -22.77 -11.41
CA GLN A 194 0.40 -24.16 -11.01
C GLN A 194 1.63 -24.31 -10.10
N MET A 195 2.70 -23.53 -10.30
CA MET A 195 3.89 -23.53 -9.42
C MET A 195 3.64 -22.85 -8.06
N LEU A 196 2.64 -21.97 -7.95
CA LEU A 196 2.25 -21.30 -6.71
C LEU A 196 1.34 -22.16 -5.81
N ASN A 197 0.72 -23.20 -6.36
CA ASN A 197 -0.13 -24.15 -5.61
C ASN A 197 0.72 -25.21 -4.88
N VAL A 198 1.58 -24.78 -3.97
CA VAL A 198 2.22 -25.63 -2.94
C VAL A 198 1.55 -25.39 -1.60
#